data_AF-A0A654IIJ4-F1
#
_entry.id   AF-A0A654IIJ4-F1
#
_cell.length_a   1.000
_cell.length_b   1.000
_cell.length_c   1.000
_cell.angle_alpha   90.00
_cell.angle_beta   90.00
_cell.angle_gamma   90.00
#
_symmetry.space_group_name_H-M   'P 1'
#
loop_
_entity.id
_entity.type
_entity.pdbx_description
1 polymer ?
#
loop_
_entity_poly.entity_id
_entity_poly.type
_entity_poly.pdbx_seq_one_letter_code
_entity_poly.pdbx_strand_id
1 'polypeptide(L)'
;MRRKLLGLSAMTFTVAAPFVAIACSTTSSSNRVLFSLAQGSGWPLALSLKPLVKYYNETFKNDKDFVPVKFQFADNKNKDPDVETHNIYSEFSLIKKVKENMETGNTKALPNIILGAQSGAYVINQDQKLLDVSDQGIDKKLFSSKIAELHSVLAGQGKTDKLYNIPFDNADTDSVHYNLKLMKKMFDLIKEGGGTVKEDLEIYKKAEASTKDNKGNNIPEKSIWSALKVKQPKNGNSGTSGSSVNGGSLKSINVTEETFKSIKSLRELASSFVQGVEIDTSKIKEDTLSGEVFSIDYQEDEFYKELHSRIDKPVFELENTNIENKKSSKVKYNIINDGIVKSEFNKLWKEWSDSIKRTENTSKGEKNKKVFQSMKFMANGDKEWGSWNIFRFQSAFSLAASVGAHQNKISSLTKNHPYFGKDILEDPHFYTNNAKEADVFMDSQITPLITKTNNGNDTHTTNSTNSGLGIFHEGGSSIIPINVGNEKLNNGTKKFLKWIYIGKNKINSIEEENWLTLAKTSGYIMPLKKVVNDNTIKTLQELVSTLETQLKDKEDLVKEKSYFTLNMLRSSLLSLKSLVSLETGKVTARAVVTDDRTAEITGNVSKALINQTNIYGNTTTNAEELVKQFEQIVKK
;
A
#
# COMPACT_ATOMS: atom_id res chain seq x y z
N MET A 1 -41.07 -54.06 -21.05
CA MET A 1 -41.48 -54.69 -22.33
C MET A 1 -41.77 -53.60 -23.36
N ARG A 2 -41.26 -53.79 -24.59
CA ARG A 2 -41.74 -53.32 -25.93
C ARG A 2 -42.37 -51.91 -26.04
N ARG A 3 -41.71 -50.94 -26.68
CA ARG A 3 -41.61 -50.66 -28.16
C ARG A 3 -42.82 -49.91 -28.77
N LYS A 4 -42.48 -48.78 -29.44
CA LYS A 4 -43.00 -48.25 -30.74
C LYS A 4 -44.32 -47.45 -30.72
N LEU A 5 -44.61 -46.45 -31.57
CA LEU A 5 -43.93 -45.70 -32.66
C LEU A 5 -44.84 -44.49 -33.02
N LEU A 6 -44.23 -43.39 -33.53
CA LEU A 6 -44.65 -42.44 -34.59
C LEU A 6 -46.07 -41.82 -34.66
N GLY A 7 -46.08 -40.51 -34.93
CA GLY A 7 -47.20 -39.77 -35.51
C GLY A 7 -46.85 -38.31 -35.81
N LEU A 8 -46.16 -38.07 -36.92
CA LEU A 8 -45.87 -36.76 -37.50
C LEU A 8 -46.99 -36.39 -38.49
N SER A 9 -47.60 -35.22 -38.34
CA SER A 9 -48.31 -34.55 -39.43
C SER A 9 -48.33 -33.05 -39.20
N ALA A 10 -47.68 -32.34 -40.11
CA ALA A 10 -47.56 -30.90 -40.20
C ALA A 10 -48.86 -30.25 -40.69
N MET A 11 -49.15 -29.04 -40.21
CA MET A 11 -49.65 -27.98 -41.08
C MET A 11 -49.41 -26.61 -40.44
N THR A 12 -48.57 -25.84 -41.12
CA THR A 12 -48.22 -24.44 -40.89
C THR A 12 -49.40 -23.51 -41.17
N PHE A 13 -49.70 -22.61 -40.24
CA PHE A 13 -50.22 -21.28 -40.56
C PHE A 13 -49.49 -20.24 -39.69
N THR A 14 -48.58 -19.53 -40.34
CA THR A 14 -47.96 -18.29 -39.90
C THR A 14 -49.00 -17.19 -39.79
N VAL A 15 -49.18 -16.64 -38.59
CA VAL A 15 -49.63 -15.25 -38.42
C VAL A 15 -48.56 -14.54 -37.63
N ALA A 16 -47.85 -13.65 -38.32
CA ALA A 16 -46.81 -12.81 -37.77
C ALA A 16 -47.41 -11.78 -36.80
N ALA A 17 -47.04 -11.87 -35.53
CA ALA A 17 -47.03 -10.73 -34.62
C ALA A 17 -45.57 -10.38 -34.35
N PRO A 18 -45.18 -9.09 -34.36
CA PRO A 18 -43.81 -8.70 -34.06
C PRO A 18 -43.57 -8.91 -32.56
N PHE A 19 -43.10 -10.10 -32.20
CA PHE A 19 -42.31 -10.23 -31.00
C PHE A 19 -41.07 -9.37 -31.23
N VAL A 20 -41.07 -8.18 -30.61
CA VAL A 20 -39.83 -7.53 -30.20
C VAL A 20 -39.13 -8.57 -29.34
N ALA A 21 -38.26 -9.35 -29.98
CA ALA A 21 -37.26 -10.11 -29.28
C ALA A 21 -36.46 -9.06 -28.53
N ILE A 22 -36.74 -8.95 -27.22
CA ILE A 22 -35.75 -8.52 -26.25
C ILE A 22 -34.62 -9.52 -26.47
N ALA A 23 -33.69 -9.14 -27.34
CA ALA A 23 -32.45 -9.85 -27.54
C ALA A 23 -31.81 -9.91 -26.16
N CYS A 24 -31.90 -11.11 -25.57
CA CYS A 24 -31.22 -11.45 -24.36
C CYS A 24 -29.79 -10.93 -24.47
N SER A 25 -29.40 -10.11 -23.51
CA SER A 25 -28.06 -9.62 -23.28
C SER A 25 -27.15 -10.79 -22.91
N THR A 26 -26.86 -11.66 -23.87
CA THR A 26 -25.67 -12.49 -23.88
C THR A 26 -24.66 -11.78 -24.76
N THR A 27 -24.10 -10.68 -24.26
CA THR A 27 -22.87 -10.15 -24.82
C THR A 27 -21.84 -11.25 -24.63
N SER A 28 -21.50 -11.94 -25.73
CA SER A 28 -20.46 -12.96 -25.74
C SER A 28 -19.21 -12.40 -25.07
N SER A 29 -18.69 -13.08 -24.06
CA SER A 29 -17.47 -12.72 -23.32
C SER A 29 -16.21 -12.55 -24.20
N SER A 30 -16.31 -12.74 -25.53
CA SER A 30 -15.21 -12.76 -26.50
C SER A 30 -14.91 -11.45 -27.24
N ASN A 31 -15.65 -10.34 -27.04
CA ASN A 31 -15.50 -9.10 -27.83
C ASN A 31 -15.22 -7.84 -26.98
N ARG A 32 -14.37 -7.94 -25.95
CA ARG A 32 -14.00 -6.82 -25.09
C ARG A 32 -12.56 -6.93 -24.60
N VAL A 33 -11.97 -5.79 -24.24
CA VAL A 33 -10.74 -5.74 -23.46
C VAL A 33 -11.13 -5.86 -21.99
N LEU A 34 -10.80 -6.98 -21.36
CA LEU A 34 -11.05 -7.20 -19.95
C LEU A 34 -9.86 -6.71 -19.11
N PHE A 35 -10.11 -5.72 -18.25
CA PHE A 35 -9.15 -5.19 -17.29
C PHE A 35 -9.49 -5.71 -15.89
N SER A 36 -8.68 -6.63 -15.38
CA SER A 36 -8.89 -7.27 -14.08
C SER A 36 -8.02 -6.66 -12.98
N LEU A 37 -8.63 -6.42 -11.82
CA LEU A 37 -7.99 -5.81 -10.66
C LEU A 37 -8.39 -6.58 -9.39
N ALA A 38 -7.41 -6.90 -8.53
CA ALA A 38 -7.68 -7.49 -7.22
C ALA A 38 -8.34 -6.52 -6.23
N GLN A 39 -8.40 -5.23 -6.57
CA GLN A 39 -9.14 -4.25 -5.80
C GLN A 39 -10.64 -4.42 -6.05
N GLY A 40 -11.43 -4.31 -4.98
CA GLY A 40 -12.90 -4.22 -5.08
C GLY A 40 -13.37 -2.94 -5.79
N SER A 41 -14.61 -2.96 -6.26
CA SER A 41 -15.22 -1.88 -7.05
C SER A 41 -15.36 -0.52 -6.34
N GLY A 42 -15.21 -0.49 -5.01
CA GLY A 42 -15.31 0.70 -4.17
C GLY A 42 -13.98 1.35 -3.78
N TRP A 43 -12.83 0.79 -4.20
CA TRP A 43 -11.52 1.40 -3.91
C TRP A 43 -11.25 2.64 -4.78
N PRO A 44 -10.44 3.61 -4.32
CA PRO A 44 -10.24 4.89 -5.02
C PRO A 44 -9.80 4.75 -6.48
N LEU A 45 -8.90 3.80 -6.78
CA LEU A 45 -8.45 3.58 -8.15
C LEU A 45 -9.58 3.05 -9.04
N ALA A 46 -10.36 2.08 -8.54
CA ALA A 46 -11.52 1.56 -9.26
C ALA A 46 -12.57 2.67 -9.51
N LEU A 47 -12.82 3.52 -8.52
CA LEU A 47 -13.74 4.66 -8.65
C LEU A 47 -13.27 5.69 -9.68
N SER A 48 -11.95 5.89 -9.81
CA SER A 48 -11.34 6.81 -10.77
C SER A 48 -11.29 6.25 -12.20
N LEU A 49 -10.97 4.96 -12.34
CA LEU A 49 -10.82 4.32 -13.65
C LEU A 49 -12.16 4.11 -14.37
N LYS A 50 -13.26 3.93 -13.63
CA LYS A 50 -14.61 3.76 -14.21
C LYS A 50 -15.02 4.92 -15.12
N PRO A 51 -15.01 6.19 -14.69
CA PRO A 51 -15.27 7.34 -15.56
C PRO A 51 -14.33 7.43 -16.78
N LEU A 52 -13.04 7.10 -16.62
CA LEU A 52 -12.06 7.09 -17.72
C LEU A 52 -12.41 6.05 -18.78
N VAL A 53 -12.69 4.82 -18.38
CA VAL A 53 -13.11 3.76 -19.32
C VAL A 53 -14.44 4.07 -19.97
N LYS A 54 -15.41 4.63 -19.22
CA LYS A 54 -16.67 5.09 -19.80
C LYS A 54 -16.43 6.12 -20.90
N TYR A 55 -15.62 7.14 -20.60
CA TYR A 55 -15.26 8.17 -21.58
C TYR A 55 -14.57 7.59 -22.82
N TYR A 56 -13.60 6.68 -22.63
CA TYR A 56 -12.90 6.01 -23.73
C TYR A 56 -13.89 5.24 -24.61
N ASN A 57 -14.73 4.41 -23.99
CA ASN A 57 -15.71 3.60 -24.71
C ASN A 57 -16.72 4.45 -25.49
N GLU A 58 -17.17 5.58 -24.94
CA GLU A 58 -18.13 6.46 -25.61
C GLU A 58 -17.50 7.26 -26.75
N THR A 59 -16.26 7.72 -26.56
CA THR A 59 -15.56 8.61 -27.49
C THR A 59 -15.01 7.86 -28.70
N PHE A 60 -14.36 6.70 -28.47
CA PHE A 60 -13.63 5.98 -29.51
C PHE A 60 -14.43 4.83 -30.15
N LYS A 61 -15.72 4.66 -29.82
CA LYS A 61 -16.55 3.53 -30.30
C LYS A 61 -16.60 3.35 -31.81
N ASN A 62 -16.41 4.43 -32.56
CA ASN A 62 -16.48 4.46 -34.02
C ASN A 62 -15.10 4.40 -34.68
N ASP A 63 -14.02 4.38 -33.90
CA ASP A 63 -12.68 4.32 -34.44
C ASP A 63 -12.37 2.93 -35.00
N LYS A 64 -11.46 2.90 -35.98
CA LYS A 64 -10.78 1.68 -36.37
C LYS A 64 -10.07 1.05 -35.16
N ASP A 65 -10.13 -0.28 -35.10
CA ASP A 65 -9.52 -1.12 -34.05
C ASP A 65 -10.04 -0.86 -32.63
N PHE A 66 -11.21 -0.21 -32.50
CA PHE A 66 -11.89 -0.07 -31.23
C PHE A 66 -12.40 -1.43 -30.72
N VAL A 67 -12.15 -1.66 -29.43
CA VAL A 67 -12.73 -2.75 -28.65
C VAL A 67 -13.18 -2.15 -27.31
N PRO A 68 -14.43 -2.38 -26.87
CA PRO A 68 -14.89 -1.84 -25.60
C PRO A 68 -14.10 -2.44 -24.44
N VAL A 69 -13.76 -1.60 -23.47
CA VAL A 69 -13.06 -2.00 -22.24
C VAL A 69 -14.08 -2.24 -21.14
N LYS A 70 -13.93 -3.34 -20.40
CA LYS A 70 -14.74 -3.64 -19.20
C LYS A 70 -13.84 -4.04 -18.04
N PHE A 71 -14.31 -3.79 -16.83
CA PHE A 71 -13.60 -4.18 -15.61
C PHE A 71 -14.04 -5.54 -15.09
N GLN A 72 -13.09 -6.21 -14.44
CA GLN A 72 -13.35 -7.31 -13.52
C GLN A 72 -12.69 -6.96 -12.17
N PHE A 73 -13.50 -6.71 -11.15
CA PHE A 73 -13.00 -6.36 -9.81
C PHE A 73 -13.10 -7.56 -8.87
N ALA A 74 -12.50 -7.47 -7.68
CA ALA A 74 -12.71 -8.47 -6.64
C ALA A 74 -14.18 -8.59 -6.24
N ASP A 75 -14.91 -7.48 -6.21
CA ASP A 75 -16.34 -7.43 -5.93
C ASP A 75 -17.08 -6.39 -6.78
N ASN A 76 -18.42 -6.43 -6.69
CA ASN A 76 -19.30 -5.44 -7.29
C ASN A 76 -20.37 -5.01 -6.28
N LYS A 77 -19.94 -4.40 -5.17
CA LYS A 77 -20.83 -3.98 -4.07
C LYS A 77 -21.91 -2.99 -4.53
N ASN A 78 -21.59 -2.17 -5.54
CA ASN A 78 -22.50 -1.17 -6.11
C ASN A 78 -23.43 -1.73 -7.20
N LYS A 79 -23.38 -3.04 -7.49
CA LYS A 79 -24.21 -3.71 -8.52
C LYS A 79 -24.15 -3.04 -9.89
N ASP A 80 -22.98 -2.57 -10.27
CA ASP A 80 -22.70 -1.93 -11.56
C ASP A 80 -22.80 -2.98 -12.68
N PRO A 81 -23.74 -2.87 -13.64
CA PRO A 81 -23.97 -3.88 -14.67
C PRO A 81 -22.79 -4.02 -15.65
N ASP A 82 -21.87 -3.05 -15.69
CA ASP A 82 -20.70 -3.09 -16.57
C ASP A 82 -19.44 -3.65 -15.89
N VAL A 83 -19.58 -4.12 -14.66
CA VAL A 83 -18.51 -4.72 -13.86
C VAL A 83 -18.73 -6.23 -13.71
N GLU A 84 -17.69 -6.99 -14.03
CA GLU A 84 -17.59 -8.40 -13.67
C GLU A 84 -16.85 -8.61 -12.34
N THR A 85 -16.97 -9.79 -11.75
CA THR A 85 -16.30 -10.13 -10.48
C THR A 85 -15.51 -11.43 -10.55
N HIS A 86 -14.46 -11.53 -9.73
CA HIS A 86 -13.69 -12.77 -9.55
C HIS A 86 -13.51 -13.20 -8.08
N ASN A 87 -13.91 -12.40 -7.09
CA ASN A 87 -13.79 -12.71 -5.65
C ASN A 87 -12.34 -13.01 -5.17
N ILE A 88 -11.34 -12.32 -5.75
CA ILE A 88 -9.93 -12.48 -5.37
C ILE A 88 -9.37 -11.13 -4.94
N TYR A 89 -9.02 -10.98 -3.67
CA TYR A 89 -8.59 -9.68 -3.11
C TYR A 89 -7.07 -9.48 -3.07
N SER A 90 -6.30 -10.45 -3.58
CA SER A 90 -4.84 -10.43 -3.64
C SER A 90 -4.39 -10.39 -5.10
N GLU A 91 -3.56 -9.41 -5.45
CA GLU A 91 -3.01 -9.26 -6.81
C GLU A 91 -2.27 -10.51 -7.27
N PHE A 92 -1.41 -11.07 -6.40
CA PHE A 92 -0.67 -12.28 -6.73
C PHE A 92 -1.58 -13.50 -6.89
N SER A 93 -2.65 -13.60 -6.09
CA SER A 93 -3.64 -14.68 -6.25
C SER A 93 -4.42 -14.53 -7.56
N LEU A 94 -4.71 -13.30 -7.98
CA LEU A 94 -5.34 -13.02 -9.27
C LEU A 94 -4.41 -13.43 -10.43
N ILE A 95 -3.13 -13.06 -10.36
CA ILE A 95 -2.10 -13.46 -11.33
C ILE A 95 -2.01 -14.99 -11.44
N LYS A 96 -1.95 -15.70 -10.30
CA LYS A 96 -1.95 -17.18 -10.27
C LYS A 96 -3.18 -17.77 -10.94
N LYS A 97 -4.37 -17.22 -10.68
CA LYS A 97 -5.60 -17.68 -11.33
C LYS A 97 -5.55 -17.47 -12.84
N VAL A 98 -4.98 -16.35 -13.29
CA VAL A 98 -4.81 -16.10 -14.72
C VAL A 98 -3.82 -17.09 -15.35
N LYS A 99 -2.71 -17.39 -14.67
CA LYS A 99 -1.77 -18.43 -15.12
C LYS A 99 -2.45 -19.80 -15.24
N GLU A 100 -3.23 -20.21 -14.25
CA GLU A 100 -4.02 -21.45 -14.31
C GLU A 100 -4.96 -21.46 -15.54
N ASN A 101 -5.63 -20.34 -15.83
CA ASN A 101 -6.47 -20.21 -17.02
C ASN A 101 -5.66 -20.31 -18.33
N MET A 102 -4.39 -19.88 -18.35
CA MET A 102 -3.50 -20.03 -19.50
C MET A 102 -3.13 -21.50 -19.71
N GLU A 103 -2.68 -22.17 -18.64
CA GLU A 103 -2.24 -23.58 -18.65
C GLU A 103 -3.39 -24.55 -18.99
N THR A 104 -4.59 -24.24 -18.53
CA THR A 104 -5.80 -25.05 -18.80
C THR A 104 -6.46 -24.72 -20.16
N GLY A 105 -5.94 -23.75 -20.91
CA GLY A 105 -6.49 -23.34 -22.21
C GLY A 105 -7.84 -22.60 -22.12
N ASN A 106 -8.22 -22.09 -20.94
CA ASN A 106 -9.44 -21.31 -20.72
C ASN A 106 -9.30 -19.86 -21.22
N THR A 107 -9.07 -19.69 -22.52
CA THR A 107 -8.78 -18.40 -23.16
C THR A 107 -9.92 -17.39 -23.06
N LYS A 108 -11.17 -17.86 -22.91
CA LYS A 108 -12.34 -16.99 -22.71
C LYS A 108 -12.36 -16.28 -21.36
N ALA A 109 -11.67 -16.82 -20.36
CA ALA A 109 -11.57 -16.25 -19.02
C ALA A 109 -10.27 -15.44 -18.82
N LEU A 110 -9.40 -15.36 -19.83
CA LEU A 110 -8.17 -14.60 -19.75
C LEU A 110 -8.45 -13.10 -19.83
N PRO A 111 -8.00 -12.31 -18.85
CA PRO A 111 -8.02 -10.87 -19.00
C PRO A 111 -6.98 -10.41 -20.02
N ASN A 112 -7.26 -9.27 -20.64
CA ASN A 112 -6.32 -8.59 -21.54
C ASN A 112 -5.31 -7.76 -20.76
N ILE A 113 -5.71 -7.26 -19.59
CA ILE A 113 -4.93 -6.39 -18.74
C ILE A 113 -5.13 -6.85 -17.31
N ILE A 114 -4.04 -7.05 -16.57
CA ILE A 114 -4.06 -7.20 -15.12
C ILE A 114 -3.45 -5.94 -14.50
N LEU A 115 -4.10 -5.38 -13.49
CA LEU A 115 -3.40 -4.52 -12.53
C LEU A 115 -2.85 -5.42 -11.42
N GLY A 116 -1.53 -5.46 -11.28
CA GLY A 116 -0.91 -6.30 -10.27
C GLY A 116 0.54 -5.96 -9.99
N ALA A 117 1.05 -6.53 -8.91
CA ALA A 117 2.43 -6.40 -8.50
C ALA A 117 3.40 -6.66 -9.65
N GLN A 118 4.54 -5.98 -9.64
CA GLN A 118 5.60 -6.09 -10.65
C GLN A 118 6.01 -7.56 -10.90
N SER A 119 6.00 -8.37 -9.83
CA SER A 119 6.28 -9.81 -9.87
C SER A 119 5.34 -10.62 -10.76
N GLY A 120 4.14 -10.12 -11.03
CA GLY A 120 3.18 -10.80 -11.88
C GLY A 120 3.66 -10.99 -13.31
N ALA A 121 4.51 -10.09 -13.81
CA ALA A 121 5.12 -10.25 -15.13
C ALA A 121 5.94 -11.53 -15.22
N TYR A 122 6.60 -11.96 -14.14
CA TYR A 122 7.42 -13.16 -14.16
C TYR A 122 6.53 -14.38 -14.36
N VAL A 123 5.45 -14.46 -13.57
CA VAL A 123 4.48 -15.55 -13.61
C VAL A 123 3.83 -15.67 -14.99
N ILE A 124 3.37 -14.57 -15.56
CA ILE A 124 2.73 -14.57 -16.89
C ILE A 124 3.73 -14.86 -18.02
N ASN A 125 4.99 -14.45 -17.87
CA ASN A 125 6.01 -14.65 -18.89
C ASN A 125 6.54 -16.09 -18.96
N GLN A 126 6.30 -16.93 -17.96
CA GLN A 126 6.61 -18.37 -18.02
C GLN A 126 5.91 -19.03 -19.23
N ASP A 127 4.72 -18.54 -19.61
CA ASP A 127 3.93 -18.99 -20.76
C ASP A 127 4.15 -18.13 -22.02
N GLN A 128 5.11 -17.18 -21.98
CA GLN A 128 5.40 -16.21 -23.04
C GLN A 128 4.18 -15.39 -23.49
N LYS A 129 3.29 -15.06 -22.55
CA LYS A 129 2.01 -14.37 -22.82
C LYS A 129 2.05 -12.86 -22.55
N LEU A 130 3.19 -12.25 -22.28
CA LEU A 130 3.27 -10.79 -22.18
C LEU A 130 3.05 -10.14 -23.56
N LEU A 131 2.14 -9.17 -23.64
CA LEU A 131 1.90 -8.39 -24.85
C LEU A 131 2.91 -7.24 -24.95
N ASP A 132 3.69 -7.21 -26.03
CA ASP A 132 4.57 -6.09 -26.34
C ASP A 132 3.75 -4.89 -26.84
N VAL A 133 3.92 -3.75 -26.18
CA VAL A 133 3.22 -2.48 -26.46
C VAL A 133 4.18 -1.36 -26.88
N SER A 134 5.47 -1.66 -27.07
CA SER A 134 6.50 -0.68 -27.40
C SER A 134 6.26 0.03 -28.74
N ASP A 135 5.62 -0.66 -29.69
CA ASP A 135 5.17 -0.12 -30.98
C ASP A 135 4.15 1.03 -30.84
N GLN A 136 3.53 1.17 -29.68
CA GLN A 136 2.61 2.28 -29.37
C GLN A 136 3.31 3.48 -28.70
N GLY A 137 4.63 3.43 -28.56
CA GLY A 137 5.42 4.43 -27.83
C GLY A 137 5.39 4.25 -26.31
N ILE A 138 4.93 3.09 -25.83
CA ILE A 138 4.99 2.71 -24.41
C ILE A 138 6.27 1.91 -24.18
N ASP A 139 7.38 2.62 -24.07
CA ASP A 139 8.72 2.07 -23.84
C ASP A 139 9.40 2.75 -22.64
N LYS A 140 10.66 2.38 -22.36
CA LYS A 140 11.42 2.96 -21.23
C LYS A 140 11.56 4.49 -21.30
N LYS A 141 11.48 5.11 -22.47
CA LYS A 141 11.66 6.57 -22.65
C LYS A 141 10.43 7.35 -22.20
N LEU A 142 9.27 6.70 -22.11
CA LEU A 142 8.02 7.32 -21.66
C LEU A 142 8.01 7.62 -20.16
N PHE A 143 8.74 6.84 -19.36
CA PHE A 143 8.71 6.86 -17.89
C PHE A 143 9.94 7.51 -17.27
N SER A 144 9.86 7.83 -15.98
CA SER A 144 11.04 8.15 -15.15
C SER A 144 12.11 7.08 -15.37
N SER A 145 13.37 7.50 -15.53
CA SER A 145 14.44 6.59 -15.92
C SER A 145 14.70 5.51 -14.86
N LYS A 146 14.62 5.90 -13.58
CA LYS A 146 14.79 5.01 -12.43
C LYS A 146 13.65 4.02 -12.29
N ILE A 147 12.41 4.46 -12.48
CA ILE A 147 11.24 3.56 -12.46
C ILE A 147 11.25 2.60 -13.67
N ALA A 148 11.54 3.12 -14.87
CA ALA A 148 11.65 2.29 -16.07
C ALA A 148 12.73 1.18 -15.94
N GLU A 149 13.78 1.44 -15.18
CA GLU A 149 14.82 0.45 -14.88
C GLU A 149 14.27 -0.69 -14.03
N LEU A 150 13.55 -0.39 -12.94
CA LEU A 150 12.91 -1.40 -12.09
C LEU A 150 12.01 -2.32 -12.93
N HIS A 151 11.12 -1.75 -13.73
CA HIS A 151 10.17 -2.48 -14.58
C HIS A 151 10.80 -3.19 -15.81
N SER A 152 12.11 -3.04 -16.00
CA SER A 152 12.88 -3.75 -17.04
C SER A 152 13.63 -4.98 -16.53
N VAL A 153 13.62 -5.24 -15.22
CA VAL A 153 14.24 -6.42 -14.62
C VAL A 153 13.19 -7.51 -14.41
N LEU A 154 13.41 -8.70 -14.98
CA LEU A 154 12.53 -9.85 -14.82
C LEU A 154 13.33 -11.13 -14.62
N ALA A 155 12.93 -11.95 -13.64
CA ALA A 155 13.50 -13.29 -13.46
C ALA A 155 13.36 -14.12 -14.75
N GLY A 156 14.40 -14.89 -15.10
CA GLY A 156 14.43 -15.65 -16.35
C GLY A 156 14.73 -14.84 -17.61
N GLN A 157 14.78 -13.50 -17.54
CA GLN A 157 15.14 -12.64 -18.66
C GLN A 157 16.45 -11.88 -18.40
N GLY A 158 17.47 -12.11 -19.23
CA GLY A 158 18.76 -11.38 -19.15
C GLY A 158 18.78 -10.04 -19.89
N LYS A 159 17.66 -9.65 -20.51
CA LYS A 159 17.50 -8.42 -21.31
C LYS A 159 16.76 -7.36 -20.51
N THR A 160 17.33 -6.16 -20.38
CA THR A 160 16.76 -5.02 -19.63
C THR A 160 16.47 -3.80 -20.52
N ASP A 161 16.47 -3.99 -21.84
CA ASP A 161 16.23 -2.95 -22.85
C ASP A 161 14.75 -2.61 -23.03
N LYS A 162 13.84 -3.49 -22.59
CA LYS A 162 12.39 -3.30 -22.65
C LYS A 162 11.72 -3.36 -21.28
N LEU A 163 10.46 -2.95 -21.23
CA LEU A 163 9.59 -3.11 -20.06
C LEU A 163 8.91 -4.49 -20.12
N TYR A 164 8.84 -5.20 -18.98
CA TYR A 164 8.12 -6.48 -18.87
C TYR A 164 6.72 -6.32 -18.24
N ASN A 165 6.53 -5.23 -17.51
CA ASN A 165 5.24 -4.70 -17.10
C ASN A 165 5.35 -3.17 -17.18
N ILE A 166 4.21 -2.50 -17.29
CA ILE A 166 4.17 -1.07 -17.53
C ILE A 166 4.00 -0.35 -16.19
N PRO A 167 4.92 0.57 -15.81
CA PRO A 167 4.71 1.43 -14.65
C PRO A 167 3.37 2.14 -14.80
N PHE A 168 2.46 1.97 -13.84
CA PHE A 168 1.12 2.54 -13.96
C PHE A 168 0.84 3.52 -12.85
N ASP A 169 0.87 3.04 -11.63
CA ASP A 169 0.63 3.86 -10.47
C ASP A 169 1.80 3.77 -9.51
N ASN A 170 2.22 4.92 -9.02
CA ASN A 170 3.14 5.02 -7.92
C ASN A 170 2.39 5.67 -6.76
N ALA A 171 2.33 4.96 -5.65
CA ALA A 171 1.82 5.49 -4.40
C ALA A 171 2.84 5.16 -3.32
N ASP A 172 3.17 6.12 -2.47
CA ASP A 172 3.90 5.83 -1.24
C ASP A 172 3.04 4.85 -0.40
N THR A 173 3.37 3.56 -0.41
CA THR A 173 2.67 2.51 0.37
C THR A 173 3.00 2.59 1.86
N ASP A 174 3.98 3.41 2.21
CA ASP A 174 4.62 3.56 3.50
C ASP A 174 4.81 5.04 3.90
N SER A 175 3.95 5.91 3.37
CA SER A 175 3.86 7.30 3.83
C SER A 175 3.62 7.35 5.34
N VAL A 176 4.13 8.39 6.01
CA VAL A 176 3.98 8.50 7.47
C VAL A 176 2.69 9.23 7.81
N HIS A 177 1.82 8.59 8.58
CA HIS A 177 0.56 9.16 9.05
C HIS A 177 0.65 9.38 10.55
N TYR A 178 0.21 10.54 11.03
CA TYR A 178 0.22 10.91 12.44
C TYR A 178 -1.19 11.22 12.91
N ASN A 179 -1.60 10.66 14.04
CA ASN A 179 -2.73 11.17 14.81
C ASN A 179 -2.21 12.25 15.77
N LEU A 180 -2.43 13.51 15.44
CA LEU A 180 -1.86 14.68 16.12
C LEU A 180 -2.27 14.77 17.59
N LYS A 181 -3.46 14.31 17.97
CA LYS A 181 -3.92 14.28 19.37
C LYS A 181 -3.17 13.23 20.16
N LEU A 182 -2.97 12.04 19.59
CA LEU A 182 -2.17 10.99 20.22
C LEU A 182 -0.69 11.35 20.29
N MET A 183 -0.15 12.00 19.25
CA MET A 183 1.21 12.55 19.27
C MET A 183 1.37 13.56 20.42
N LYS A 184 0.42 14.48 20.59
CA LYS A 184 0.46 15.44 21.71
C LYS A 184 0.43 14.73 23.06
N LYS A 185 -0.48 13.75 23.24
CA LYS A 185 -0.54 12.95 24.47
C LYS A 185 0.75 12.19 24.73
N MET A 186 1.37 11.61 23.71
CA MET A 186 2.66 10.92 23.81
C MET A 186 3.75 11.90 24.27
N PHE A 187 3.84 13.09 23.67
CA PHE A 187 4.81 14.12 24.07
C PHE A 187 4.62 14.57 25.52
N ASP A 188 3.37 14.76 25.95
CA ASP A 188 3.06 15.17 27.33
C ASP A 188 3.46 14.09 28.33
N LEU A 189 3.14 12.82 28.06
CA LEU A 189 3.54 11.69 28.89
C LEU A 189 5.06 11.53 28.92
N ILE A 190 5.77 11.73 27.80
CA ILE A 190 7.24 11.72 27.76
C ILE A 190 7.81 12.79 28.71
N LYS A 191 7.31 14.03 28.64
CA LYS A 191 7.74 15.12 29.53
C LYS A 191 7.40 14.84 31.00
N GLU A 192 6.19 14.34 31.27
CA GLU A 192 5.72 13.95 32.60
C GLU A 192 6.62 12.85 33.20
N GLY A 193 7.00 11.85 32.39
CA GLY A 193 7.90 10.76 32.77
C GLY A 193 9.39 11.15 32.74
N GLY A 194 9.70 12.43 32.53
CA GLY A 194 11.04 13.01 32.63
C GLY A 194 11.92 12.96 31.39
N GLY A 195 11.39 12.53 30.24
CA GLY A 195 12.06 12.66 28.95
C GLY A 195 11.99 14.08 28.39
N THR A 196 12.59 14.28 27.22
CA THR A 196 12.66 15.57 26.53
C THR A 196 12.00 15.50 25.16
N VAL A 197 11.29 16.56 24.78
CA VAL A 197 10.69 16.72 23.46
C VAL A 197 11.03 18.11 22.96
N LYS A 198 11.70 18.18 21.81
CA LYS A 198 12.05 19.46 21.18
C LYS A 198 10.79 20.12 20.62
N GLU A 199 10.44 21.30 21.12
CA GLU A 199 9.16 21.96 20.81
C GLU A 199 9.15 22.70 19.46
N ASP A 200 10.32 22.93 18.87
CA ASP A 200 10.44 23.58 17.56
C ASP A 200 10.17 22.62 16.38
N LEU A 201 10.03 21.33 16.64
CA LEU A 201 9.73 20.30 15.64
C LEU A 201 8.40 20.60 14.96
N GLU A 202 8.35 20.42 13.64
CA GLU A 202 7.12 20.64 12.87
C GLU A 202 5.97 19.76 13.39
N ILE A 203 6.23 18.48 13.67
CA ILE A 203 5.20 17.58 14.22
C ILE A 203 4.73 17.99 15.61
N TYR A 204 5.62 18.54 16.46
CA TYR A 204 5.22 19.06 17.76
C TYR A 204 4.29 20.27 17.61
N LYS A 205 4.66 21.22 16.74
CA LYS A 205 3.83 22.41 16.45
C LYS A 205 2.45 22.03 15.91
N LYS A 206 2.38 21.07 14.98
CA LYS A 206 1.09 20.56 14.46
C LYS A 206 0.27 19.85 15.54
N ALA A 207 0.91 19.02 16.37
CA ALA A 207 0.25 18.33 17.47
C ALA A 207 -0.31 19.32 18.51
N GLU A 208 0.46 20.36 18.83
CA GLU A 208 0.03 21.43 19.74
C GLU A 208 -1.13 22.23 19.16
N ALA A 209 -1.02 22.68 17.90
CA ALA A 209 -2.09 23.41 17.21
C ALA A 209 -3.38 22.59 17.14
N SER A 210 -3.29 21.29 16.83
CA SER A 210 -4.43 20.38 16.81
C SER A 210 -5.18 20.35 18.15
N THR A 211 -4.48 20.49 19.29
CA THR A 211 -5.13 20.57 20.62
C THR A 211 -5.69 21.94 20.99
N LYS A 212 -5.17 23.03 20.42
CA LYS A 212 -5.64 24.40 20.68
C LYS A 212 -6.84 24.76 19.80
N ASP A 213 -6.91 24.19 18.61
CA ASP A 213 -7.97 24.46 17.65
C ASP A 213 -9.19 23.56 17.92
N ASN A 214 -10.37 24.16 18.08
CA ASN A 214 -11.65 23.43 18.27
C ASN A 214 -12.14 22.71 16.99
N LYS A 215 -11.28 22.57 15.97
CA LYS A 215 -11.59 21.94 14.68
C LYS A 215 -11.45 20.41 14.70
N GLY A 216 -10.61 19.89 15.60
CA GLY A 216 -10.37 18.46 15.79
C GLY A 216 -11.29 17.81 16.81
N ASN A 217 -11.17 16.50 16.99
CA ASN A 217 -11.83 15.75 18.06
C ASN A 217 -10.88 15.47 19.22
N ASN A 218 -11.42 15.28 20.42
CA ASN A 218 -10.63 14.81 21.55
C ASN A 218 -10.32 13.32 21.41
N ILE A 219 -9.30 12.83 22.13
CA ILE A 219 -9.05 11.39 22.25
C ILE A 219 -10.29 10.78 22.92
N PRO A 220 -11.01 9.85 22.27
CA PRO A 220 -12.24 9.31 22.83
C PRO A 220 -11.95 8.40 24.02
N GLU A 221 -12.89 8.33 24.98
CA GLU A 221 -12.77 7.46 26.16
C GLU A 221 -12.63 5.98 25.79
N LYS A 222 -13.22 5.56 24.65
CA LYS A 222 -13.08 4.20 24.16
C LYS A 222 -11.67 3.91 23.61
N SER A 223 -10.82 4.90 23.35
CA SER A 223 -9.42 4.61 22.98
C SER A 223 -8.62 4.26 24.23
N ILE A 224 -7.84 3.17 24.19
CA ILE A 224 -6.90 2.83 25.28
C ILE A 224 -5.91 3.95 25.58
N TRP A 225 -5.64 4.82 24.61
CA TRP A 225 -4.79 5.99 24.80
C TRP A 225 -5.34 6.90 25.89
N SER A 226 -6.67 7.02 26.07
CA SER A 226 -7.27 7.81 27.15
C SER A 226 -6.91 7.27 28.55
N ALA A 227 -6.63 5.97 28.65
CA ALA A 227 -6.29 5.26 29.89
C ALA A 227 -4.77 5.15 30.16
N LEU A 228 -3.91 5.73 29.32
CA LEU A 228 -2.46 5.70 29.55
C LEU A 228 -2.02 6.76 30.56
N LYS A 229 -1.09 6.35 31.44
CA LYS A 229 -0.34 7.21 32.37
C LYS A 229 1.12 6.74 32.47
N VAL A 230 2.01 7.60 32.95
CA VAL A 230 3.41 7.21 33.20
C VAL A 230 3.50 6.23 34.37
N LYS A 231 4.41 5.26 34.30
CA LYS A 231 4.70 4.36 35.43
C LYS A 231 5.28 5.11 36.62
N GLN A 232 6.19 6.05 36.35
CA GLN A 232 6.79 6.92 37.35
C GLN A 232 6.94 8.34 36.81
N PRO A 233 6.29 9.34 37.42
CA PRO A 233 6.48 10.72 37.02
C PRO A 233 7.86 11.24 37.42
N LYS A 234 8.32 12.28 36.74
CA LYS A 234 9.49 13.05 37.13
C LYS A 234 9.27 13.60 38.55
N ASN A 235 10.21 13.32 39.45
CA ASN A 235 10.13 13.66 40.88
C ASN A 235 9.00 12.96 41.66
N GLY A 236 8.51 11.81 41.17
CA GLY A 236 7.54 11.00 41.90
C GLY A 236 8.14 10.29 43.13
N ASN A 237 7.34 10.14 44.19
CA ASN A 237 7.68 9.25 45.30
C ASN A 237 7.59 7.79 44.84
N SER A 238 8.72 7.07 44.86
CA SER A 238 8.70 5.62 44.87
C SER A 238 7.98 5.17 46.15
N GLY A 239 6.85 4.46 46.01
CA GLY A 239 6.09 3.88 47.14
C GLY A 239 6.88 2.87 47.98
N THR A 240 8.13 2.60 47.62
CA THR A 240 9.11 1.85 48.40
C THR A 240 10.08 2.82 49.06
N SER A 241 9.98 2.88 50.39
CA SER A 241 10.89 3.46 51.38
C SER A 241 12.17 4.13 50.83
N GLY A 242 12.15 5.45 50.75
CA GLY A 242 13.35 6.30 50.89
C GLY A 242 14.24 6.54 49.68
N SER A 243 13.97 5.97 48.50
CA SER A 243 14.75 6.29 47.29
C SER A 243 13.92 7.14 46.31
N SER A 244 14.24 8.43 46.20
CA SER A 244 13.73 9.22 45.06
C SER A 244 14.37 8.65 43.79
N VAL A 245 13.55 8.14 42.87
CA VAL A 245 14.05 7.79 41.54
C VAL A 245 14.16 9.11 40.78
N ASN A 246 15.34 9.74 40.87
CA ASN A 246 15.62 10.94 40.11
C ASN A 246 15.63 10.58 38.61
N GLY A 247 14.53 10.93 37.91
CA GLY A 247 14.45 10.88 36.46
C GLY A 247 13.08 10.55 35.87
N GLY A 248 12.23 9.75 36.52
CA GLY A 248 10.96 9.27 35.93
C GLY A 248 11.13 8.10 34.94
N SER A 249 10.01 7.49 34.52
CA SER A 249 10.00 6.24 33.73
C SER A 249 10.29 6.41 32.23
N LEU A 250 10.33 7.64 31.72
CA LEU A 250 10.58 7.97 30.31
C LEU A 250 11.82 8.86 30.11
N LYS A 251 12.68 8.97 31.13
CA LYS A 251 13.87 9.85 31.17
C LYS A 251 14.88 9.64 30.04
N SER A 252 14.92 8.44 29.46
CA SER A 252 15.84 8.10 28.38
C SER A 252 15.35 8.54 27.01
N ILE A 253 14.09 8.99 26.88
CA ILE A 253 13.52 9.41 25.61
C ILE A 253 13.88 10.87 25.35
N ASN A 254 14.53 11.11 24.21
CA ASN A 254 14.78 12.44 23.67
C ASN A 254 14.23 12.53 22.24
N VAL A 255 13.09 13.22 22.08
CA VAL A 255 12.43 13.39 20.78
C VAL A 255 13.01 14.60 20.06
N THR A 256 13.61 14.34 18.90
CA THR A 256 14.25 15.32 18.01
C THR A 256 13.80 15.10 16.57
N GLU A 257 14.36 15.84 15.62
CA GLU A 257 14.06 15.68 14.19
C GLU A 257 14.49 14.29 13.69
N GLU A 258 15.64 13.80 14.14
CA GLU A 258 16.18 12.47 13.79
C GLU A 258 15.29 11.31 14.24
N THR A 259 14.44 11.54 15.24
CA THR A 259 13.46 10.55 15.71
C THR A 259 12.49 10.14 14.60
N PHE A 260 12.19 11.04 13.66
CA PHE A 260 11.20 10.82 12.59
C PHE A 260 11.83 10.55 11.21
N LYS A 261 13.17 10.39 11.15
CA LYS A 261 13.91 10.20 9.87
C LYS A 261 14.23 8.75 9.52
N SER A 262 14.00 7.79 10.42
CA SER A 262 14.29 6.38 10.16
C SER A 262 13.28 5.43 10.80
N ILE A 263 13.04 4.28 10.16
CA ILE A 263 12.18 3.21 10.68
C ILE A 263 12.71 2.74 12.04
N LYS A 264 14.03 2.58 12.18
CA LYS A 264 14.69 2.24 13.45
C LYS A 264 14.33 3.21 14.57
N SER A 265 14.50 4.52 14.34
CA SER A 265 14.21 5.56 15.34
C SER A 265 12.76 5.54 15.80
N LEU A 266 11.82 5.32 14.87
CA LEU A 266 10.39 5.18 15.17
C LEU A 266 10.09 3.95 16.03
N ARG A 267 10.68 2.79 15.69
CA ARG A 267 10.54 1.56 16.49
C ARG A 267 11.11 1.72 17.90
N GLU A 268 12.28 2.36 18.03
CA GLU A 268 12.93 2.62 19.32
C GLU A 268 12.12 3.59 20.19
N LEU A 269 11.55 4.64 19.60
CA LEU A 269 10.63 5.56 20.29
C LEU A 269 9.40 4.78 20.80
N ALA A 270 8.76 4.00 19.93
CA ALA A 270 7.57 3.23 20.27
C ALA A 270 7.82 2.21 21.39
N SER A 271 8.92 1.45 21.29
CA SER A 271 9.36 0.49 22.30
C SER A 271 9.58 1.18 23.65
N SER A 272 10.38 2.24 23.67
CA SER A 272 10.75 2.96 24.89
C SER A 272 9.53 3.61 25.54
N PHE A 273 8.62 4.17 24.74
CA PHE A 273 7.39 4.77 25.24
C PHE A 273 6.52 3.75 25.97
N VAL A 274 6.25 2.60 25.33
CA VAL A 274 5.43 1.54 25.95
C VAL A 274 6.05 0.98 27.22
N GLN A 275 7.38 0.91 27.30
CA GLN A 275 8.06 0.48 28.53
C GLN A 275 7.87 1.45 29.69
N GLY A 276 7.74 2.75 29.45
CA GLY A 276 7.61 3.76 30.50
C GLY A 276 6.18 4.14 30.88
N VAL A 277 5.16 3.60 30.20
CA VAL A 277 3.73 3.85 30.51
C VAL A 277 3.01 2.59 30.99
N GLU A 278 1.91 2.78 31.70
CA GLU A 278 1.01 1.72 32.13
C GLU A 278 -0.46 2.07 31.84
N ILE A 279 -1.32 1.04 31.85
CA ILE A 279 -2.76 1.18 31.67
C ILE A 279 -3.37 1.49 33.03
N ASP A 280 -4.03 2.64 33.16
CA ASP A 280 -4.93 2.94 34.27
C ASP A 280 -6.19 2.08 34.16
N THR A 281 -6.21 0.98 34.89
CA THR A 281 -7.27 -0.03 34.81
C THR A 281 -8.63 0.52 35.23
N SER A 282 -8.69 1.63 35.97
CA SER A 282 -9.94 2.27 36.37
C SER A 282 -10.65 2.98 35.21
N LYS A 283 -9.93 3.32 34.14
CA LYS A 283 -10.44 3.98 32.94
C LYS A 283 -10.83 3.01 31.83
N ILE A 284 -10.56 1.72 32.01
CA ILE A 284 -10.87 0.68 31.03
C ILE A 284 -12.35 0.27 31.13
N LYS A 285 -13.06 0.41 30.02
CA LYS A 285 -14.44 -0.02 29.81
C LYS A 285 -14.47 -1.26 28.91
N GLU A 286 -15.64 -1.91 28.85
CA GLU A 286 -15.83 -3.09 28.01
C GLU A 286 -15.63 -2.79 26.52
N ASP A 287 -16.08 -1.62 26.08
CA ASP A 287 -15.96 -1.11 24.71
C ASP A 287 -14.61 -0.44 24.40
N THR A 288 -13.68 -0.39 25.36
CA THR A 288 -12.34 0.16 25.11
C THR A 288 -11.65 -0.61 23.98
N LEU A 289 -11.12 0.10 23.00
CA LEU A 289 -10.32 -0.41 21.90
C LEU A 289 -8.87 -0.55 22.34
N SER A 290 -8.25 -1.70 22.06
CA SER A 290 -6.79 -1.86 22.09
C SER A 290 -6.11 -0.87 21.14
N GLY A 291 -4.82 -0.64 21.33
CA GLY A 291 -4.07 0.29 20.49
C GLY A 291 -2.57 0.06 20.53
N GLU A 292 -1.86 0.86 19.76
CA GLU A 292 -0.42 0.77 19.60
C GLU A 292 0.20 2.15 19.42
N VAL A 293 1.51 2.27 19.60
CA VAL A 293 2.22 3.50 19.24
C VAL A 293 2.39 3.60 17.73
N PHE A 294 2.87 2.52 17.11
CA PHE A 294 3.30 2.47 15.73
C PHE A 294 2.59 1.35 14.95
N SER A 295 1.81 1.67 13.93
CA SER A 295 1.32 0.67 12.97
C SER A 295 2.11 0.66 11.67
N ILE A 296 2.24 -0.51 11.04
CA ILE A 296 2.98 -0.67 9.79
C ILE A 296 2.14 -1.53 8.84
N ASP A 297 1.71 -0.92 7.73
CA ASP A 297 1.20 -1.63 6.56
C ASP A 297 2.37 -2.25 5.78
N TYR A 298 2.14 -3.35 5.07
CA TYR A 298 3.16 -4.01 4.22
C TYR A 298 4.49 -4.27 4.95
N GLN A 299 4.42 -4.79 6.17
CA GLN A 299 5.58 -4.93 7.07
C GLN A 299 6.79 -5.67 6.49
N GLU A 300 6.59 -6.63 5.58
CA GLU A 300 7.68 -7.32 4.89
C GLU A 300 8.50 -6.37 4.02
N ASP A 301 7.85 -5.42 3.36
CA ASP A 301 8.48 -4.45 2.48
C ASP A 301 9.25 -3.41 3.29
N GLU A 302 8.67 -2.94 4.39
CA GLU A 302 9.36 -2.05 5.33
C GLU A 302 10.56 -2.71 6.00
N PHE A 303 10.44 -4.00 6.32
CA PHE A 303 11.56 -4.80 6.80
C PHE A 303 12.68 -4.88 5.77
N TYR A 304 12.36 -5.17 4.50
CA TYR A 304 13.35 -5.22 3.43
C TYR A 304 13.94 -3.84 3.12
N LYS A 305 13.15 -2.77 3.23
CA LYS A 305 13.60 -1.39 3.07
C LYS A 305 14.65 -1.02 4.12
N GLU A 306 14.40 -1.34 5.39
CA GLU A 306 15.38 -1.15 6.45
C GLU A 306 16.62 -2.04 6.22
N LEU A 307 16.44 -3.30 5.79
CA LEU A 307 17.56 -4.20 5.49
C LEU A 307 18.44 -3.67 4.34
N HIS A 308 17.84 -3.18 3.26
CA HIS A 308 18.56 -2.61 2.11
C HIS A 308 19.38 -1.38 2.49
N SER A 309 19.01 -0.66 3.55
CA SER A 309 19.82 0.44 4.07
C SER A 309 21.11 -0.01 4.78
N ARG A 310 21.24 -1.31 5.07
CA ARG A 310 22.35 -1.92 5.84
C ARG A 310 23.26 -2.84 5.00
N ILE A 311 22.88 -3.18 3.78
CA ILE A 311 23.60 -4.13 2.90
C ILE A 311 23.88 -3.48 1.55
N ASP A 312 24.83 -4.00 0.77
CA ASP A 312 25.14 -3.47 -0.58
C ASP A 312 24.37 -4.18 -1.70
N LYS A 313 24.04 -5.46 -1.51
CA LYS A 313 23.34 -6.26 -2.51
C LYS A 313 21.83 -6.29 -2.24
N PRO A 314 20.97 -6.38 -3.26
CA PRO A 314 19.55 -6.67 -3.04
C PRO A 314 19.37 -8.01 -2.32
N VAL A 315 18.27 -8.14 -1.57
CA VAL A 315 17.91 -9.40 -0.89
C VAL A 315 17.70 -10.53 -1.91
N PHE A 316 17.09 -10.19 -3.05
CA PHE A 316 16.89 -11.07 -4.20
C PHE A 316 17.38 -10.34 -5.45
N GLU A 317 18.38 -10.91 -6.13
CA GLU A 317 19.00 -10.31 -7.31
C GLU A 317 18.90 -11.19 -8.55
N LEU A 318 18.99 -10.59 -9.73
CA LEU A 318 19.03 -11.33 -10.99
C LEU A 318 20.48 -11.77 -11.24
N GLU A 319 20.73 -13.07 -11.25
CA GLU A 319 22.01 -13.64 -11.64
C GLU A 319 21.94 -14.09 -13.10
N ASN A 320 22.75 -13.47 -13.95
CA ASN A 320 22.92 -13.88 -15.35
C ASN A 320 24.04 -14.91 -15.44
N THR A 321 23.72 -16.10 -15.94
CA THR A 321 24.67 -17.18 -16.22
C THR A 321 24.79 -17.38 -17.73
N ASN A 322 26.02 -17.49 -18.22
CA ASN A 322 26.31 -17.90 -19.59
C ASN A 322 26.62 -19.40 -19.56
N ILE A 323 25.67 -20.24 -19.94
CA ILE A 323 25.89 -21.68 -20.09
C ILE A 323 25.75 -21.99 -21.58
N GLU A 324 26.80 -22.52 -22.21
CA GLU A 324 26.77 -23.03 -23.60
C GLU A 324 26.18 -22.05 -24.64
N ASN A 325 26.62 -20.79 -24.63
CA ASN A 325 26.10 -19.71 -25.49
C ASN A 325 24.59 -19.42 -25.36
N LYS A 326 23.91 -19.97 -24.33
CA LYS A 326 22.57 -19.57 -23.90
C LYS A 326 22.68 -18.74 -22.63
N LYS A 327 22.26 -17.47 -22.72
CA LYS A 327 22.05 -16.62 -21.55
C LYS A 327 20.85 -17.16 -20.77
N SER A 328 21.10 -17.66 -19.56
CA SER A 328 20.08 -18.05 -18.60
C SER A 328 20.16 -17.12 -17.40
N SER A 329 19.04 -16.55 -16.96
CA SER A 329 19.01 -15.75 -15.74
C SER A 329 18.13 -16.39 -14.69
N LYS A 330 18.60 -16.39 -13.44
CA LYS A 330 17.88 -16.96 -12.30
C LYS A 330 17.89 -15.97 -11.14
N VAL A 331 17.01 -16.19 -10.17
CA VAL A 331 17.05 -15.42 -8.92
C VAL A 331 18.17 -15.97 -8.06
N LYS A 332 19.01 -15.06 -7.57
CA LYS A 332 19.98 -15.34 -6.51
C LYS A 332 19.44 -14.79 -5.19
N TYR A 333 19.26 -15.70 -4.24
CA TYR A 333 18.70 -15.42 -2.92
C TYR A 333 19.83 -15.05 -1.96
N ASN A 334 20.28 -13.80 -1.99
CA ASN A 334 21.38 -13.32 -1.14
C ASN A 334 21.08 -13.48 0.36
N ILE A 335 19.82 -13.45 0.76
CA ILE A 335 19.39 -13.75 2.14
C ILE A 335 19.82 -15.12 2.67
N ILE A 336 20.15 -16.06 1.78
CA ILE A 336 20.71 -17.38 2.11
C ILE A 336 22.17 -17.47 1.67
N ASN A 337 22.46 -17.01 0.46
CA ASN A 337 23.71 -17.32 -0.24
C ASN A 337 24.85 -16.33 0.07
N ASP A 338 24.55 -15.17 0.66
CA ASP A 338 25.53 -14.14 1.01
C ASP A 338 25.61 -14.01 2.54
N GLY A 339 26.79 -14.26 3.11
CA GLY A 339 27.00 -14.29 4.56
C GLY A 339 26.74 -12.94 5.24
N ILE A 340 27.02 -11.82 4.55
CA ILE A 340 26.78 -10.47 5.07
C ILE A 340 25.28 -10.20 5.09
N VAL A 341 24.59 -10.47 3.99
CA VAL A 341 23.13 -10.26 3.89
C VAL A 341 22.38 -11.13 4.91
N LYS A 342 22.75 -12.41 5.04
CA LYS A 342 22.18 -13.33 6.03
C LYS A 342 22.43 -12.85 7.47
N SER A 343 23.63 -12.34 7.77
CA SER A 343 23.96 -11.80 9.11
C SER A 343 23.15 -10.55 9.44
N GLU A 344 23.06 -9.59 8.52
CA GLU A 344 22.26 -8.37 8.74
C GLU A 344 20.75 -8.66 8.80
N PHE A 345 20.25 -9.64 8.03
CA PHE A 345 18.87 -10.12 8.19
C PHE A 345 18.61 -10.62 9.62
N ASN A 346 19.47 -11.52 10.14
CA ASN A 346 19.32 -12.08 11.48
C ASN A 346 19.35 -10.99 12.57
N LYS A 347 20.28 -10.03 12.43
CA LYS A 347 20.41 -8.90 13.34
C LYS A 347 19.19 -8.00 13.30
N LEU A 348 18.75 -7.60 12.10
CA LEU A 348 17.57 -6.74 11.94
C LEU A 348 16.30 -7.41 12.47
N TRP A 349 16.12 -8.71 12.18
CA TRP A 349 15.00 -9.50 12.71
C TRP A 349 14.96 -9.46 14.23
N LYS A 350 16.11 -9.69 14.88
CA LYS A 350 16.22 -9.59 16.33
C LYS A 350 15.89 -8.18 16.83
N GLU A 351 16.43 -7.13 16.20
CA GLU A 351 16.14 -5.75 16.58
C GLU A 351 14.65 -5.42 16.47
N TRP A 352 13.96 -5.92 15.44
CA TRP A 352 12.52 -5.75 15.27
C TRP A 352 11.74 -6.49 16.36
N SER A 353 12.02 -7.78 16.56
CA SER A 353 11.39 -8.59 17.62
C SER A 353 11.61 -7.98 19.01
N ASP A 354 12.83 -7.56 19.32
CA ASP A 354 13.17 -6.96 20.62
C ASP A 354 12.50 -5.61 20.84
N SER A 355 12.11 -4.90 19.77
CA SER A 355 11.39 -3.63 19.87
C SER A 355 9.90 -3.81 20.17
N ILE A 356 9.36 -5.02 20.04
CA ILE A 356 7.95 -5.31 20.33
C ILE A 356 7.75 -5.40 21.85
N LYS A 357 7.29 -4.29 22.44
CA LYS A 357 6.86 -4.16 23.83
C LYS A 357 5.34 -4.12 23.92
N ARG A 358 4.78 -4.67 25.00
CA ARG A 358 3.34 -4.84 25.18
C ARG A 358 2.95 -4.79 26.66
N THR A 359 1.82 -4.15 26.92
CA THR A 359 1.14 -4.10 28.22
C THR A 359 -0.29 -4.59 28.02
N GLU A 360 -0.75 -5.47 28.90
CA GLU A 360 -2.07 -6.09 28.80
C GLU A 360 -2.91 -5.80 30.05
N ASN A 361 -4.22 -5.62 29.84
CA ASN A 361 -5.20 -5.61 30.90
C ASN A 361 -6.18 -6.77 30.68
N THR A 362 -6.21 -7.70 31.63
CA THR A 362 -7.09 -8.89 31.64
C THR A 362 -8.17 -8.80 32.72
N SER A 363 -8.39 -7.63 33.34
CA SER A 363 -9.33 -7.50 34.48
C SER A 363 -10.79 -7.77 34.12
N LYS A 364 -11.12 -7.79 32.81
CA LYS A 364 -12.44 -8.16 32.26
C LYS A 364 -12.45 -9.55 31.61
N GLY A 365 -11.44 -10.38 31.88
CA GLY A 365 -11.26 -11.73 31.34
C GLY A 365 -10.48 -11.76 30.02
N GLU A 366 -9.91 -12.93 29.68
CA GLU A 366 -9.06 -13.12 28.50
C GLU A 366 -9.74 -12.75 27.17
N LYS A 367 -11.05 -13.02 27.04
CA LYS A 367 -11.81 -12.69 25.82
C LYS A 367 -11.97 -11.18 25.60
N ASN A 368 -11.90 -10.38 26.67
CA ASN A 368 -12.07 -8.93 26.64
C ASN A 368 -10.76 -8.19 26.94
N LYS A 369 -9.62 -8.88 26.82
CA LYS A 369 -8.30 -8.33 27.08
C LYS A 369 -8.05 -7.06 26.25
N LYS A 370 -7.55 -6.02 26.91
CA LYS A 370 -7.13 -4.78 26.25
C LYS A 370 -5.62 -4.72 26.19
N VAL A 371 -5.11 -4.36 25.02
CA VAL A 371 -3.68 -4.42 24.71
C VAL A 371 -3.21 -3.05 24.30
N PHE A 372 -2.11 -2.60 24.92
CA PHE A 372 -1.33 -1.47 24.43
C PHE A 372 0.07 -1.97 24.05
N GLN A 373 0.47 -1.78 22.80
CA GLN A 373 1.76 -2.29 22.31
C GLN A 373 2.54 -1.25 21.51
N SER A 374 3.85 -1.46 21.42
CA SER A 374 4.76 -0.55 20.71
C SER A 374 4.47 -0.56 19.22
N MET A 375 4.31 -1.74 18.64
CA MET A 375 4.11 -1.93 17.20
C MET A 375 2.95 -2.85 16.90
N LYS A 376 2.29 -2.61 15.77
CA LYS A 376 1.34 -3.54 15.15
C LYS A 376 1.59 -3.63 13.65
N PHE A 377 1.89 -4.85 13.18
CA PHE A 377 1.96 -5.16 11.76
C PHE A 377 0.56 -5.50 11.25
N MET A 378 0.16 -4.88 10.15
CA MET A 378 -1.21 -4.92 9.67
C MET A 378 -1.39 -6.04 8.64
N ALA A 379 -2.45 -6.81 8.76
CA ALA A 379 -2.74 -7.86 7.77
C ALA A 379 -3.19 -7.33 6.39
N ASN A 380 -3.55 -6.03 6.30
CA ASN A 380 -4.04 -5.36 5.09
C ASN A 380 -5.27 -6.06 4.46
N GLY A 381 -5.61 -5.70 3.22
CA GLY A 381 -6.75 -6.27 2.50
C GLY A 381 -8.11 -5.82 3.04
N ASP A 382 -9.01 -6.77 3.32
CA ASP A 382 -10.34 -6.51 3.89
C ASP A 382 -10.36 -6.55 5.43
N LYS A 383 -9.20 -6.75 6.07
CA LYS A 383 -9.11 -7.01 7.52
C LYS A 383 -8.80 -5.77 8.34
N GLU A 384 -7.68 -5.09 8.07
CA GLU A 384 -7.20 -3.95 8.85
C GLU A 384 -6.15 -3.14 8.09
N TRP A 385 -6.03 -1.84 8.39
CA TRP A 385 -5.01 -0.94 7.80
C TRP A 385 -4.53 0.07 8.82
N GLY A 386 -3.26 0.47 8.74
CA GLY A 386 -2.66 1.48 9.61
C GLY A 386 -3.42 2.81 9.58
N SER A 387 -3.86 3.21 8.38
CA SER A 387 -4.75 4.37 8.21
C SER A 387 -6.03 4.27 9.05
N TRP A 388 -6.64 3.09 9.17
CA TRP A 388 -7.84 2.89 9.99
C TRP A 388 -7.54 3.01 11.49
N ASN A 389 -6.34 2.59 11.92
CA ASN A 389 -5.93 2.77 13.32
C ASN A 389 -5.65 4.23 13.65
N ILE A 390 -5.10 5.02 12.71
CA ILE A 390 -4.98 6.48 12.84
C ILE A 390 -6.37 7.13 12.99
N PHE A 391 -7.31 6.73 12.13
CA PHE A 391 -8.70 7.19 12.15
C PHE A 391 -9.41 6.93 13.48
N ARG A 392 -9.20 5.75 14.09
CA ARG A 392 -9.89 5.32 15.32
C ARG A 392 -9.19 5.73 16.61
N PHE A 393 -8.16 6.58 16.55
CA PHE A 393 -7.29 6.90 17.70
C PHE A 393 -6.69 5.63 18.34
N GLN A 394 -6.29 4.64 17.56
CA GLN A 394 -5.60 3.43 18.03
C GLN A 394 -4.08 3.53 17.88
N SER A 395 -3.59 4.21 16.84
CA SER A 395 -2.16 4.43 16.54
C SER A 395 -1.77 5.90 16.68
N ALA A 396 -0.62 6.19 17.30
CA ALA A 396 -0.07 7.56 17.30
C ALA A 396 0.54 7.93 15.95
N PHE A 397 1.28 7.00 15.35
CA PHE A 397 1.79 7.13 13.99
C PHE A 397 1.77 5.79 13.25
N SER A 398 1.79 5.84 11.92
CA SER A 398 1.73 4.67 11.04
C SER A 398 2.61 4.87 9.81
N LEU A 399 3.25 3.80 9.34
CA LEU A 399 3.61 3.69 7.91
C LEU A 399 2.41 3.08 7.20
N ALA A 400 1.78 3.85 6.31
CA ALA A 400 0.54 3.46 5.66
C ALA A 400 0.48 4.00 4.24
N ALA A 401 -0.35 3.38 3.40
CA ALA A 401 -0.51 3.81 2.02
C ALA A 401 -1.08 5.24 1.94
N SER A 402 -0.44 6.10 1.14
CA SER A 402 -0.81 7.51 1.00
C SER A 402 -2.20 7.67 0.38
N VAL A 403 -2.60 6.75 -0.50
CA VAL A 403 -3.94 6.68 -1.10
C VAL A 403 -5.04 6.46 -0.04
N GLY A 404 -4.66 6.01 1.16
CA GLY A 404 -5.50 5.96 2.37
C GLY A 404 -5.74 7.32 3.03
N ALA A 405 -5.33 8.45 2.44
CA ALA A 405 -5.49 9.80 3.01
C ALA A 405 -6.93 10.18 3.39
N HIS A 406 -7.93 9.59 2.73
CA HIS A 406 -9.34 9.80 3.04
C HIS A 406 -9.90 8.78 4.05
N GLN A 407 -9.14 7.71 4.35
CA GLN A 407 -9.49 6.63 5.26
C GLN A 407 -8.94 6.81 6.66
N ASN A 408 -7.93 7.67 6.83
CA ASN A 408 -7.34 8.00 8.13
C ASN A 408 -8.13 9.07 8.92
N LYS A 409 -9.23 9.57 8.37
CA LYS A 409 -10.05 10.65 8.93
C LYS A 409 -11.51 10.53 8.49
N ILE A 410 -12.39 11.27 9.16
CA ILE A 410 -13.80 11.38 8.78
C ILE A 410 -13.89 11.98 7.36
N SER A 411 -14.54 11.23 6.47
CA SER A 411 -14.81 11.58 5.08
C SER A 411 -16.10 10.91 4.62
N SER A 412 -16.60 11.28 3.44
CA SER A 412 -17.80 10.65 2.86
C SER A 412 -17.61 9.16 2.61
N LEU A 413 -16.36 8.74 2.41
CA LEU A 413 -15.99 7.34 2.19
C LEU A 413 -15.87 6.56 3.50
N THR A 414 -15.28 7.11 4.57
CA THR A 414 -15.19 6.37 5.84
C THR A 414 -16.55 6.11 6.48
N LYS A 415 -17.53 7.00 6.26
CA LYS A 415 -18.91 6.79 6.74
C LYS A 415 -19.63 5.63 6.06
N ASN A 416 -19.20 5.26 4.85
CA ASN A 416 -19.82 4.22 4.02
C ASN A 416 -18.80 3.17 3.58
N HIS A 417 -17.71 3.00 4.32
CA HIS A 417 -16.59 2.21 3.87
C HIS A 417 -17.00 0.72 3.81
N PRO A 418 -16.86 0.04 2.66
CA PRO A 418 -17.44 -1.27 2.45
C PRO A 418 -16.84 -2.39 3.31
N TYR A 419 -15.66 -2.14 3.90
CA TYR A 419 -14.95 -3.08 4.77
C TYR A 419 -15.02 -2.72 6.25
N PHE A 420 -15.66 -1.61 6.62
CA PHE A 420 -15.85 -1.29 8.03
C PHE A 420 -16.95 -2.16 8.63
N GLY A 421 -16.69 -2.66 9.83
CA GLY A 421 -17.66 -3.41 10.62
C GLY A 421 -18.81 -2.52 11.11
N LYS A 422 -19.89 -3.16 11.57
CA LYS A 422 -21.03 -2.47 12.17
C LYS A 422 -20.65 -1.64 13.39
N ASP A 423 -19.61 -2.06 14.12
CA ASP A 423 -19.06 -1.33 15.27
C ASP A 423 -18.57 0.08 14.91
N ILE A 424 -18.23 0.33 13.64
CA ILE A 424 -17.84 1.64 13.13
C ILE A 424 -19.02 2.31 12.42
N LEU A 425 -19.65 1.61 11.47
CA LEU A 425 -20.70 2.19 10.61
C LEU A 425 -21.93 2.65 11.40
N GLU A 426 -22.30 1.89 12.43
CA GLU A 426 -23.46 2.12 13.28
C GLU A 426 -23.09 2.83 14.62
N ASP A 427 -21.84 3.29 14.80
CA ASP A 427 -21.44 4.04 16.00
C ASP A 427 -22.23 5.36 16.10
N PRO A 428 -23.10 5.55 17.12
CA PRO A 428 -23.87 6.79 17.28
C PRO A 428 -22.96 8.00 17.54
N HIS A 429 -21.73 7.76 17.99
CA HIS A 429 -20.72 8.76 18.26
C HIS A 429 -19.63 8.81 17.18
N PHE A 430 -19.89 8.29 15.96
CA PHE A 430 -18.92 8.25 14.86
C PHE A 430 -18.17 9.58 14.65
N TYR A 431 -18.87 10.70 14.70
CA TYR A 431 -18.31 12.03 14.42
C TYR A 431 -17.47 12.62 15.56
N THR A 432 -17.53 12.03 16.77
CA THR A 432 -16.74 12.45 17.95
C THR A 432 -15.68 11.42 18.32
N ASN A 433 -15.90 10.15 17.96
CA ASN A 433 -15.03 9.03 18.29
C ASN A 433 -13.90 8.78 17.28
N ASN A 434 -13.91 9.44 16.13
CA ASN A 434 -12.92 9.23 15.08
C ASN A 434 -12.28 10.54 14.61
N ALA A 435 -11.07 10.45 14.08
CA ALA A 435 -10.24 11.59 13.74
C ALA A 435 -10.86 12.46 12.64
N LYS A 436 -10.82 13.78 12.80
CA LYS A 436 -11.17 14.78 11.78
C LYS A 436 -9.93 15.22 11.00
N GLU A 437 -10.15 16.05 9.98
CA GLU A 437 -9.08 16.66 9.18
C GLU A 437 -7.97 17.31 10.04
N ALA A 438 -8.35 18.07 11.06
CA ALA A 438 -7.42 18.76 11.95
C ALA A 438 -6.67 17.82 12.93
N ASP A 439 -7.04 16.54 12.99
CA ASP A 439 -6.41 15.56 13.88
C ASP A 439 -5.32 14.75 13.17
N VAL A 440 -5.16 14.88 11.85
CA VAL A 440 -4.31 13.99 11.05
C VAL A 440 -3.33 14.77 10.20
N PHE A 441 -2.07 14.36 10.27
CA PHE A 441 -1.02 14.85 9.37
C PHE A 441 -0.40 13.68 8.62
N MET A 442 -0.07 13.90 7.34
CA MET A 442 0.61 12.92 6.50
C MET A 442 1.89 13.53 5.95
N ASP A 443 2.94 12.73 5.91
CA ASP A 443 4.22 13.06 5.31
C ASP A 443 4.68 11.95 4.36
N SER A 444 5.71 12.24 3.57
CA SER A 444 6.25 11.33 2.56
C SER A 444 6.86 10.09 3.22
N GLN A 445 7.12 9.05 2.43
CA GLN A 445 7.77 7.84 2.93
C GLN A 445 9.11 8.11 3.64
N ILE A 446 9.43 7.30 4.65
CA ILE A 446 10.73 7.35 5.31
C ILE A 446 11.77 6.68 4.42
N THR A 447 12.85 7.38 4.11
CA THR A 447 13.92 6.87 3.23
C THR A 447 15.19 6.65 4.04
N PRO A 448 15.32 5.50 4.76
CA PRO A 448 16.44 5.28 5.65
C PRO A 448 17.76 5.41 4.89
N LEU A 449 18.71 6.15 5.46
CA LEU A 449 20.01 6.38 4.84
C LEU A 449 20.83 5.08 4.81
N ILE A 450 21.57 4.88 3.74
CA ILE A 450 22.53 3.78 3.63
C ILE A 450 23.62 3.98 4.68
N THR A 451 23.63 3.10 5.68
CA THR A 451 24.61 3.08 6.76
C THR A 451 25.65 2.00 6.46
N LYS A 452 26.81 2.43 5.94
CA LYS A 452 27.93 1.51 5.70
C LYS A 452 28.46 1.01 7.04
N THR A 453 28.45 -0.29 7.26
CA THR A 453 29.29 -0.89 8.30
C THR A 453 30.62 -1.27 7.65
N ASN A 454 31.65 -0.46 7.86
CA ASN A 454 33.03 -0.82 7.52
C ASN A 454 33.50 -1.91 8.50
N ASN A 455 33.11 -3.16 8.27
CA ASN A 455 33.66 -4.29 9.01
C ASN A 455 34.46 -5.19 8.06
N GLY A 456 35.79 -5.05 8.11
CA GLY A 456 36.75 -6.08 7.71
C GLY A 456 37.47 -5.86 6.37
N ASN A 457 38.74 -5.48 6.46
CA ASN A 457 39.88 -5.81 5.57
C ASN A 457 39.62 -6.31 4.13
N ASP A 458 38.86 -5.59 3.32
CA ASP A 458 38.92 -5.77 1.86
C ASP A 458 39.61 -4.56 1.22
N THR A 459 40.93 -4.69 1.04
CA THR A 459 41.73 -3.83 0.18
C THR A 459 41.43 -4.15 -1.28
N HIS A 460 40.22 -3.83 -1.73
CA HIS A 460 39.93 -3.63 -3.14
C HIS A 460 39.13 -2.36 -3.31
N THR A 461 39.86 -1.31 -3.64
CA THR A 461 39.40 -0.02 -4.14
C THR A 461 38.29 -0.20 -5.18
N THR A 462 37.04 0.00 -4.76
CA THR A 462 35.99 0.50 -5.63
C THR A 462 35.39 1.73 -4.95
N ASN A 463 35.31 2.83 -5.70
CA ASN A 463 34.82 4.12 -5.25
C ASN A 463 33.33 4.05 -4.86
N SER A 464 32.98 3.50 -3.68
CA SER A 464 31.61 3.53 -3.18
C SER A 464 31.31 4.91 -2.59
N THR A 465 30.82 5.80 -3.44
CA THR A 465 30.35 7.17 -3.12
C THR A 465 28.97 7.22 -2.44
N ASN A 466 28.39 6.09 -2.04
CA ASN A 466 26.96 5.98 -1.71
C ASN A 466 26.58 6.17 -0.23
N SER A 467 27.51 6.56 0.66
CA SER A 467 27.16 6.87 2.06
C SER A 467 26.36 8.17 2.10
N GLY A 468 25.08 8.09 2.51
CA GLY A 468 24.19 9.25 2.63
C GLY A 468 23.02 9.30 1.65
N LEU A 469 22.87 8.32 0.75
CA LEU A 469 21.65 8.17 -0.06
C LEU A 469 20.56 7.41 0.74
N GLY A 470 19.30 7.86 0.66
CA GLY A 470 18.16 7.15 1.25
C GLY A 470 17.67 5.98 0.38
N ILE A 471 17.04 4.97 0.99
CA ILE A 471 16.36 3.89 0.25
C ILE A 471 14.92 4.30 -0.05
N PHE A 472 14.57 4.34 -1.33
CA PHE A 472 13.20 4.46 -1.83
C PHE A 472 12.63 3.08 -2.08
N HIS A 473 11.38 2.88 -1.66
CA HIS A 473 10.62 1.70 -2.03
C HIS A 473 9.50 2.10 -2.99
N GLU A 474 9.42 1.40 -4.12
CA GLU A 474 8.33 1.60 -5.06
C GLU A 474 7.07 0.92 -4.51
N GLY A 475 6.05 1.72 -4.25
CA GLY A 475 4.71 1.23 -3.94
C GLY A 475 3.76 1.43 -5.12
N GLY A 476 2.64 0.71 -5.07
CA GLY A 476 1.63 0.71 -6.13
C GLY A 476 1.65 -0.53 -7.00
N SER A 477 0.85 -0.52 -8.05
CA SER A 477 0.65 -1.64 -8.95
C SER A 477 1.19 -1.34 -10.36
N SER A 478 1.48 -2.42 -11.10
CA SER A 478 1.89 -2.34 -12.50
C SER A 478 0.78 -2.81 -13.42
N ILE A 479 0.77 -2.32 -14.66
CA ILE A 479 -0.06 -2.89 -15.71
C ILE A 479 0.69 -4.05 -16.38
N ILE A 480 0.06 -5.22 -16.41
CA ILE A 480 0.56 -6.41 -17.10
C ILE A 480 -0.36 -6.68 -18.30
N PRO A 481 0.04 -6.28 -19.52
CA PRO A 481 -0.73 -6.54 -20.72
C PRO A 481 -0.53 -7.99 -21.19
N ILE A 482 -1.62 -8.67 -21.53
CA ILE A 482 -1.62 -10.10 -21.86
C ILE A 482 -1.93 -10.28 -23.34
N ASN A 483 -1.08 -11.07 -24.01
CA ASN A 483 -1.34 -11.58 -25.33
C ASN A 483 -2.33 -12.74 -25.24
N VAL A 484 -3.60 -12.45 -25.50
CA VAL A 484 -4.68 -13.45 -25.46
C VAL A 484 -4.78 -14.30 -26.73
N GLY A 485 -3.81 -14.21 -27.64
CA GLY A 485 -3.80 -14.95 -28.91
C GLY A 485 -4.83 -14.47 -29.93
N ASN A 486 -5.44 -13.31 -29.70
CA ASN A 486 -6.42 -12.69 -30.61
C ASN A 486 -5.93 -11.30 -31.03
N GLU A 487 -5.61 -11.14 -32.31
CA GLU A 487 -5.01 -9.91 -32.86
C GLU A 487 -5.91 -8.68 -32.65
N LYS A 488 -7.22 -8.80 -32.89
CA LYS A 488 -8.18 -7.71 -32.68
C LYS A 488 -8.19 -7.24 -31.21
N LEU A 489 -8.23 -8.18 -30.26
CA LEU A 489 -8.21 -7.84 -28.84
C LEU A 489 -6.86 -7.28 -28.40
N ASN A 490 -5.75 -7.81 -28.91
CA ASN A 490 -4.41 -7.28 -28.64
C ASN A 490 -4.26 -5.84 -29.17
N ASN A 491 -4.74 -5.55 -30.38
CA ASN A 491 -4.72 -4.20 -30.96
C ASN A 491 -5.65 -3.25 -30.19
N GLY A 492 -6.85 -3.71 -29.79
CA GLY A 492 -7.75 -2.95 -28.93
C GLY A 492 -7.12 -2.64 -27.56
N THR A 493 -6.41 -3.60 -26.98
CA THR A 493 -5.66 -3.45 -25.71
C THR A 493 -4.56 -2.40 -25.85
N LYS A 494 -3.75 -2.50 -26.91
CA LYS A 494 -2.72 -1.52 -27.27
C LYS A 494 -3.27 -0.10 -27.43
N LYS A 495 -4.40 0.03 -28.13
CA LYS A 495 -5.09 1.32 -28.34
C LYS A 495 -5.54 1.94 -27.01
N PHE A 496 -6.17 1.15 -26.14
CA PHE A 496 -6.58 1.61 -24.82
C PHE A 496 -5.37 2.01 -23.95
N LEU A 497 -4.33 1.19 -23.91
CA LEU A 497 -3.12 1.48 -23.14
C LEU A 497 -2.39 2.72 -23.64
N LYS A 498 -2.34 2.94 -24.96
CA LYS A 498 -1.82 4.19 -25.51
C LYS A 498 -2.65 5.37 -25.00
N TRP A 499 -3.96 5.32 -25.12
CA TRP A 499 -4.82 6.40 -24.67
C TRP A 499 -4.69 6.68 -23.17
N ILE A 500 -4.70 5.68 -22.30
CA ILE A 500 -4.64 5.92 -20.84
C ILE A 500 -3.34 6.63 -20.42
N TYR A 501 -2.20 6.35 -21.06
CA TYR A 501 -0.91 6.96 -20.71
C TYR A 501 -0.64 8.32 -21.38
N ILE A 502 -0.95 8.46 -22.69
CA ILE A 502 -0.56 9.66 -23.46
C ILE A 502 -1.75 10.50 -23.94
N GLY A 503 -2.97 10.00 -23.72
CA GLY A 503 -4.19 10.68 -24.13
C GLY A 503 -4.72 11.69 -23.11
N LYS A 504 -5.87 12.25 -23.48
CA LYS A 504 -6.64 13.19 -22.67
C LYS A 504 -8.09 12.72 -22.57
N ASN A 505 -8.82 13.28 -21.61
CA ASN A 505 -10.24 13.08 -21.43
C ASN A 505 -10.98 14.42 -21.24
N LYS A 506 -12.31 14.35 -21.25
CA LYS A 506 -13.20 15.50 -20.99
C LYS A 506 -14.35 15.11 -20.04
N ILE A 507 -14.03 14.42 -18.94
CA ILE A 507 -15.04 13.83 -18.02
C ILE A 507 -15.84 14.90 -17.26
N ASN A 508 -15.25 16.07 -17.00
CA ASN A 508 -15.90 17.19 -16.31
C ASN A 508 -16.03 18.43 -17.20
N SER A 509 -16.26 18.23 -18.50
CA SER A 509 -16.29 19.30 -19.52
C SER A 509 -14.98 20.08 -19.70
N ILE A 510 -13.93 19.74 -18.94
CA ILE A 510 -12.58 20.29 -19.03
C ILE A 510 -11.69 19.23 -19.69
N GLU A 511 -10.97 19.61 -20.73
CA GLU A 511 -9.98 18.74 -21.35
C GLU A 511 -8.76 18.64 -20.43
N GLU A 512 -8.39 17.41 -20.07
CA GLU A 512 -7.33 17.14 -19.10
C GLU A 512 -6.55 15.88 -19.49
N GLU A 513 -5.25 15.86 -19.18
CA GLU A 513 -4.45 14.64 -19.34
C GLU A 513 -4.90 13.56 -18.33
N ASN A 514 -4.94 12.31 -18.77
CA ASN A 514 -5.48 11.21 -17.96
C ASN A 514 -4.75 11.03 -16.61
N TRP A 515 -3.44 11.28 -16.57
CA TRP A 515 -2.66 11.20 -15.31
C TRP A 515 -3.15 12.21 -14.27
N LEU A 516 -3.54 13.43 -14.68
CA LEU A 516 -3.99 14.47 -13.75
C LEU A 516 -5.39 14.15 -13.22
N THR A 517 -6.24 13.59 -14.08
CA THR A 517 -7.56 13.11 -13.67
C THR A 517 -7.43 11.97 -12.65
N LEU A 518 -6.52 11.02 -12.90
CA LEU A 518 -6.19 9.95 -11.95
C LEU A 518 -5.69 10.52 -10.62
N ALA A 519 -4.72 11.43 -10.63
CA ALA A 519 -4.20 12.07 -9.42
C ALA A 519 -5.32 12.75 -8.60
N LYS A 520 -6.21 13.50 -9.26
CA LYS A 520 -7.33 14.20 -8.63
C LYS A 520 -8.40 13.29 -8.03
N THR A 521 -8.54 12.06 -8.53
CA THR A 521 -9.69 11.20 -8.21
C THR A 521 -9.33 9.90 -7.53
N SER A 522 -8.04 9.55 -7.46
CA SER A 522 -7.57 8.28 -6.89
C SER A 522 -6.42 8.41 -5.90
N GLY A 523 -5.65 9.50 -5.95
CA GLY A 523 -4.43 9.65 -5.14
C GLY A 523 -3.17 9.06 -5.77
N TYR A 524 -3.30 8.36 -6.89
CA TYR A 524 -2.20 7.72 -7.59
C TYR A 524 -1.56 8.66 -8.61
N ILE A 525 -0.24 8.56 -8.78
CA ILE A 525 0.49 9.31 -9.81
C ILE A 525 1.11 8.35 -10.82
N MET A 526 0.94 8.64 -12.12
CA MET A 526 1.64 7.89 -13.17
C MET A 526 3.10 8.37 -13.26
N PRO A 527 4.10 7.47 -13.19
CA PRO A 527 5.52 7.83 -13.17
C PRO A 527 6.06 8.16 -14.58
N LEU A 528 5.32 8.97 -15.34
CA LEU A 528 5.71 9.44 -16.67
C LEU A 528 6.86 10.44 -16.58
N LYS A 529 7.80 10.39 -17.53
CA LYS A 529 8.95 11.32 -17.57
C LYS A 529 8.52 12.80 -17.58
N LYS A 530 7.42 13.11 -18.26
CA LYS A 530 6.86 14.47 -18.32
C LYS A 530 6.18 14.92 -17.02
N VAL A 531 5.82 13.99 -16.14
CA VAL A 531 5.12 14.23 -14.87
C VAL A 531 6.11 14.32 -13.70
N VAL A 532 7.15 13.48 -13.69
CA VAL A 532 8.14 13.43 -12.60
C VAL A 532 9.13 14.59 -12.71
N ASN A 533 8.73 15.77 -12.24
CA ASN A 533 9.58 16.97 -12.16
C ASN A 533 9.02 18.03 -11.19
N ASP A 534 9.87 19.00 -10.82
CA ASP A 534 9.53 20.08 -9.89
C ASP A 534 8.39 21.00 -10.39
N ASN A 535 8.23 21.17 -11.70
CA ASN A 535 7.16 22.00 -12.24
C ASN A 535 5.79 21.39 -11.94
N THR A 536 5.66 20.08 -12.11
CA THR A 536 4.43 19.35 -11.79
C THR A 536 4.15 19.36 -10.29
N ILE A 537 5.19 19.28 -9.45
CA ILE A 537 5.05 19.48 -7.99
C ILE A 537 4.40 20.83 -7.69
N LYS A 538 4.90 21.92 -8.28
CA LYS A 538 4.34 23.27 -8.10
C LYS A 538 2.88 23.33 -8.55
N THR A 539 2.55 22.77 -9.71
CA THR A 539 1.16 22.70 -10.20
C THR A 539 0.24 21.99 -9.21
N LEU A 540 0.63 20.83 -8.68
CA LEU A 540 -0.18 20.12 -7.69
C LEU A 540 -0.28 20.88 -6.36
N GLN A 541 0.79 21.55 -5.92
CA GLN A 541 0.80 22.39 -4.72
C GLN A 541 -0.16 23.59 -4.84
N GLU A 542 -0.21 24.24 -5.99
CA GLU A 542 -1.15 25.34 -6.26
C GLU A 542 -2.60 24.87 -6.24
N LEU A 543 -2.89 23.71 -6.83
CA LEU A 543 -4.22 23.09 -6.78
C LEU A 543 -4.63 22.74 -5.33
N VAL A 544 -3.72 22.15 -4.56
CA VAL A 544 -3.94 21.85 -3.13
C VAL A 544 -4.23 23.14 -2.36
N SER A 545 -3.40 24.16 -2.51
CA SER A 545 -3.54 25.45 -1.81
C SER A 545 -4.86 26.16 -2.14
N THR A 546 -5.29 26.07 -3.40
CA THR A 546 -6.58 26.60 -3.87
C THR A 546 -7.75 25.90 -3.18
N LEU A 547 -7.73 24.56 -3.14
CA LEU A 547 -8.78 23.78 -2.49
C LEU A 547 -8.78 23.98 -0.97
N GLU A 548 -7.62 24.07 -0.32
CA GLU A 548 -7.50 24.39 1.10
C GLU A 548 -8.12 25.74 1.43
N THR A 549 -7.86 26.75 0.60
CA THR A 549 -8.45 28.09 0.75
C THR A 549 -9.98 28.04 0.58
N GLN A 550 -10.47 27.33 -0.44
CA GLN A 550 -11.90 27.16 -0.70
C GLN A 550 -12.63 26.44 0.46
N LEU A 551 -11.96 25.51 1.12
CA LEU A 551 -12.54 24.65 2.15
C LEU A 551 -12.37 25.19 3.58
N LYS A 552 -11.53 26.22 3.79
CA LYS A 552 -11.12 26.71 5.11
C LYS A 552 -12.30 27.09 6.03
N ASP A 553 -13.33 27.71 5.45
CA ASP A 553 -14.48 28.27 6.16
C ASP A 553 -15.73 27.39 6.07
N LYS A 554 -15.59 26.15 5.58
CA LYS A 554 -16.69 25.20 5.46
C LYS A 554 -16.93 24.49 6.79
N GLU A 555 -18.16 24.55 7.29
CA GLU A 555 -18.54 23.90 8.56
C GLU A 555 -18.50 22.36 8.46
N ASP A 556 -18.90 21.79 7.33
CA ASP A 556 -18.99 20.34 7.12
C ASP A 556 -18.25 19.90 5.85
N LEU A 557 -16.94 19.67 6.01
CA LEU A 557 -16.06 19.22 4.93
C LEU A 557 -16.52 17.90 4.28
N VAL A 558 -17.23 17.04 5.01
CA VAL A 558 -17.62 15.69 4.55
C VAL A 558 -18.59 15.75 3.38
N LYS A 559 -19.39 16.82 3.29
CA LYS A 559 -20.37 17.04 2.22
C LYS A 559 -19.77 17.66 0.97
N GLU A 560 -18.56 18.21 1.05
CA GLU A 560 -17.93 18.94 -0.04
C GLU A 560 -17.17 17.97 -0.97
N LYS A 561 -17.57 17.88 -2.25
CA LYS A 561 -16.88 17.01 -3.23
C LYS A 561 -15.40 17.38 -3.39
N SER A 562 -15.08 18.67 -3.29
CA SER A 562 -13.71 19.19 -3.34
C SER A 562 -12.83 18.69 -2.21
N TYR A 563 -13.40 18.30 -1.06
CA TYR A 563 -12.62 17.73 0.04
C TYR A 563 -12.07 16.34 -0.30
N PHE A 564 -12.83 15.53 -1.04
CA PHE A 564 -12.30 14.27 -1.58
C PHE A 564 -11.13 14.53 -2.53
N THR A 565 -11.32 15.43 -3.51
CA THR A 565 -10.26 15.81 -4.47
C THR A 565 -9.01 16.35 -3.77
N LEU A 566 -9.16 17.17 -2.73
CA LEU A 566 -8.04 17.69 -1.94
C LEU A 566 -7.22 16.55 -1.33
N ASN A 567 -7.87 15.57 -0.71
CA ASN A 567 -7.18 14.42 -0.11
C ASN A 567 -6.44 13.58 -1.16
N MET A 568 -7.05 13.36 -2.33
CA MET A 568 -6.40 12.65 -3.45
C MET A 568 -5.19 13.42 -3.99
N LEU A 569 -5.31 14.73 -4.17
CA LEU A 569 -4.20 15.55 -4.62
C LEU A 569 -3.03 15.60 -3.63
N ARG A 570 -3.30 15.63 -2.32
CA ARG A 570 -2.25 15.55 -1.30
C ARG A 570 -1.50 14.23 -1.34
N SER A 571 -2.21 13.10 -1.48
CA SER A 571 -1.60 11.78 -1.66
C SER A 571 -0.74 11.71 -2.94
N SER A 572 -1.27 12.23 -4.04
CA SER A 572 -0.54 12.26 -5.33
C SER A 572 0.70 13.15 -5.25
N LEU A 573 0.61 14.29 -4.57
CA LEU A 573 1.71 15.23 -4.37
C LEU A 573 2.83 14.62 -3.51
N LEU A 574 2.49 13.88 -2.45
CA LEU A 574 3.47 13.17 -1.63
C LEU A 574 4.25 12.15 -2.48
N SER A 575 3.52 11.27 -3.17
CA SER A 575 4.14 10.25 -4.04
C SER A 575 4.98 10.87 -5.16
N LEU A 576 4.53 12.00 -5.75
CA LEU A 576 5.31 12.73 -6.75
C LEU A 576 6.62 13.31 -6.18
N LYS A 577 6.62 13.83 -4.95
CA LYS A 577 7.85 14.32 -4.30
C LYS A 577 8.85 13.19 -4.07
N SER A 578 8.36 12.01 -3.68
CA SER A 578 9.19 10.81 -3.51
C SER A 578 9.80 10.37 -4.85
N LEU A 579 9.01 10.34 -5.93
CA LEU A 579 9.47 10.07 -7.30
C LEU A 579 10.52 11.07 -7.80
N VAL A 580 10.31 12.37 -7.58
CA VAL A 580 11.29 13.40 -7.97
C VAL A 580 12.59 13.25 -7.17
N SER A 581 12.50 12.87 -5.90
CA SER A 581 13.69 12.59 -5.08
C SER A 581 14.49 11.39 -5.61
N LEU A 582 13.80 10.37 -6.12
CA LEU A 582 14.43 9.23 -6.80
C LEU A 582 15.08 9.65 -8.13
N GLU A 583 14.36 10.37 -8.99
CA GLU A 583 14.87 10.79 -10.30
C GLU A 583 16.07 11.74 -10.18
N THR A 584 16.08 12.60 -9.16
CA THR A 584 17.20 13.52 -8.86
C THR A 584 18.36 12.86 -8.11
N GLY A 585 18.25 11.57 -7.77
CA GLY A 585 19.32 10.81 -7.11
C GLY A 585 19.54 11.14 -5.65
N LYS A 586 18.58 11.77 -4.96
CA LYS A 586 18.62 11.96 -3.49
C LYS A 586 18.38 10.64 -2.74
N VAL A 587 17.63 9.76 -3.36
CA VAL A 587 17.33 8.41 -2.88
C VAL A 587 17.55 7.40 -4.01
N THR A 588 17.66 6.12 -3.66
CA THR A 588 17.86 5.02 -4.60
C THR A 588 16.86 3.91 -4.35
N ALA A 589 16.38 3.29 -5.42
CA ALA A 589 15.51 2.12 -5.36
C ALA A 589 16.34 0.85 -5.57
N ARG A 590 15.97 -0.25 -4.91
CA ARG A 590 16.57 -1.56 -5.16
C ARG A 590 15.54 -2.50 -5.74
N ALA A 591 15.82 -3.00 -6.95
CA ALA A 591 14.99 -4.01 -7.56
C ALA A 591 14.98 -5.26 -6.68
N VAL A 592 13.79 -5.76 -6.36
CA VAL A 592 13.58 -7.03 -5.67
C VAL A 592 13.12 -8.03 -6.72
N VAL A 593 14.04 -8.91 -7.14
CA VAL A 593 13.72 -9.86 -8.19
C VAL A 593 12.83 -10.97 -7.64
N THR A 594 11.71 -11.21 -8.31
CA THR A 594 10.62 -12.03 -7.80
C THR A 594 10.40 -13.26 -8.66
N ASP A 595 10.28 -14.41 -7.99
CA ASP A 595 9.81 -15.69 -8.51
C ASP A 595 8.94 -16.40 -7.45
N ASP A 596 8.55 -17.65 -7.70
CA ASP A 596 7.70 -18.42 -6.78
C ASP A 596 8.36 -18.63 -5.41
N ARG A 597 9.67 -18.84 -5.38
CA ARG A 597 10.45 -19.06 -4.14
C ARG A 597 10.60 -17.75 -3.37
N THR A 598 10.88 -16.63 -4.05
CA THR A 598 10.88 -15.30 -3.44
C THR A 598 9.53 -15.00 -2.81
N ALA A 599 8.42 -15.32 -3.49
CA ALA A 599 7.07 -15.10 -2.96
C ALA A 599 6.80 -15.95 -1.70
N GLU A 600 7.23 -17.22 -1.67
CA GLU A 600 7.10 -18.09 -0.49
C GLU A 600 7.95 -17.57 0.70
N ILE A 601 9.19 -17.12 0.44
CA ILE A 601 10.07 -16.52 1.45
C ILE A 601 9.44 -15.25 2.05
N THR A 602 9.02 -14.31 1.19
CA THR A 602 8.39 -13.05 1.62
C THR A 602 7.07 -13.30 2.37
N GLY A 603 6.27 -14.28 1.95
CA GLY A 603 5.06 -14.69 2.67
C GLY A 603 5.35 -15.22 4.08
N ASN A 604 6.45 -15.97 4.26
CA ASN A 604 6.87 -16.43 5.59
C ASN A 604 7.35 -15.29 6.48
N VAL A 605 8.11 -14.32 5.94
CA VAL A 605 8.50 -13.08 6.64
C VAL A 605 7.26 -12.31 7.09
N SER A 606 6.34 -12.03 6.16
CA SER A 606 5.09 -11.31 6.41
C SER A 606 4.26 -11.97 7.52
N LYS A 607 4.00 -13.27 7.40
CA LYS A 607 3.23 -14.04 8.39
C LYS A 607 3.90 -14.03 9.77
N ALA A 608 5.22 -14.24 9.82
CA ALA A 608 5.96 -14.26 11.07
C ALA A 608 6.00 -12.87 11.74
N LEU A 609 6.04 -11.78 10.98
CA LEU A 609 5.91 -10.43 11.53
C LEU A 609 4.50 -10.21 12.11
N ILE A 610 3.43 -10.38 11.31
CA ILE A 610 2.03 -10.20 11.77
C ILE A 610 1.75 -10.96 13.07
N ASN A 611 2.18 -12.22 13.13
CA ASN A 611 1.97 -13.08 14.29
C ASN A 611 2.67 -12.58 15.56
N GLN A 612 3.77 -11.83 15.46
CA GLN A 612 4.46 -11.27 16.64
C GLN A 612 3.69 -10.14 17.32
N THR A 613 2.76 -9.50 16.60
CA THR A 613 2.01 -8.33 17.11
C THR A 613 0.51 -8.56 17.20
N ASN A 614 0.02 -9.78 16.96
CA ASN A 614 -1.41 -10.07 17.02
C ASN A 614 -1.96 -9.82 18.44
N ILE A 615 -3.00 -8.98 18.52
CA ILE A 615 -3.62 -8.55 19.79
C ILE A 615 -4.30 -9.71 20.54
N TYR A 616 -4.76 -10.74 19.83
CA TYR A 616 -5.45 -11.90 20.41
C TYR A 616 -4.49 -13.01 20.88
N GLY A 617 -3.20 -12.90 20.55
CA GLY A 617 -2.18 -13.86 20.94
C GLY A 617 -0.98 -13.74 20.01
N ASN A 618 0.21 -13.49 20.56
CA ASN A 618 1.42 -13.34 19.77
C ASN A 618 2.26 -14.61 19.78
N THR A 619 2.95 -14.86 18.66
CA THR A 619 3.97 -15.91 18.56
C THR A 619 5.24 -15.30 17.96
N THR A 620 6.39 -15.68 18.51
CA THR A 620 7.69 -15.25 18.01
C THR A 620 8.32 -16.36 17.19
N THR A 621 8.85 -16.01 16.03
CA THR A 621 9.68 -16.89 15.22
C THR A 621 11.10 -16.37 15.26
N ASN A 622 12.08 -17.23 15.53
CA ASN A 622 13.48 -16.80 15.53
C ASN A 622 14.01 -16.70 14.09
N ALA A 623 15.05 -15.89 13.88
CA ALA A 623 15.59 -15.66 12.54
C ALA A 623 16.21 -16.92 11.93
N GLU A 624 16.85 -17.77 12.75
CA GLU A 624 17.49 -19.01 12.29
C GLU A 624 16.49 -20.02 11.71
N GLU A 625 15.30 -20.10 12.30
CA GLU A 625 14.20 -20.94 11.84
C GLU A 625 13.67 -20.44 10.49
N LEU A 626 13.49 -19.13 10.33
CA LEU A 626 13.13 -18.54 9.05
C LEU A 626 14.19 -18.84 7.98
N VAL A 627 15.47 -18.63 8.29
CA VAL A 627 16.54 -18.90 7.33
C VAL A 627 16.61 -20.38 6.96
N LYS A 628 16.41 -21.31 7.91
CA LYS A 628 16.29 -22.75 7.60
C LYS A 628 15.12 -23.05 6.68
N GLN A 629 13.97 -22.42 6.88
CA GLN A 629 12.82 -22.54 5.97
C GLN A 629 13.17 -21.99 4.58
N PHE A 630 13.85 -20.85 4.49
CA PHE A 630 14.26 -20.26 3.22
C PHE A 630 15.24 -21.17 2.47
N GLU A 631 16.21 -21.76 3.17
CA GLU A 631 17.13 -22.76 2.62
C GLU A 631 16.40 -23.98 2.05
N GLN A 632 15.32 -24.44 2.70
CA GLN A 632 14.49 -25.52 2.19
C GLN A 632 13.71 -25.10 0.93
N ILE A 633 13.14 -23.90 0.93
CA ILE A 633 12.41 -23.34 -0.23
C ILE A 633 13.31 -23.25 -1.46
N VAL A 634 14.54 -22.78 -1.30
CA VAL A 634 15.50 -22.63 -2.42
C VAL A 634 16.01 -23.98 -2.93
N LYS A 635 16.02 -25.03 -2.10
CA LYS A 635 16.42 -26.39 -2.48
C LYS A 635 15.37 -27.17 -3.28
N LYS A 636 14.08 -26.85 -3.11
CA LYS A 636 12.97 -27.42 -3.91
C LYS A 636 13.08 -26.90 -5.34
#